data_AF-A0A968X5B3-F1
#
_entry.id   AF-A0A968X5B3-F1
#
_cell.length_a   1.000
_cell.length_b   1.000
_cell.length_c   1.000
_cell.angle_alpha   90.00
_cell.angle_beta   90.00
_cell.angle_gamma   90.00
#
_symmetry.space_group_name_H-M   'P 1'
#
loop_
_entity.id
_entity.type
_entity.pdbx_description
1 polymer ?
#
loop_
_entity_poly.entity_id
_entity_poly.type
_entity_poly.pdbx_seq_one_letter_code
_entity_poly.pdbx_strand_id
1 'polypeptide(L)'
;GSARGPLASPSGAHESGWAVGLSTNGNAPQIGQMPRLRPRRAPDQLTHILENLAAIGPYFMSGLEEFVFSEQRFLPTTATQVIVTCIMSSQIEEALGRLRASGKPIVLVCLECRAPNIEGVLAFEMKVPKE
;
A
#
# COMPACT_ATOMS: atom_id res chain seq x y z
N GLY A 1 10.49 0.08 48.51
CA GLY A 1 9.80 1.28 48.03
C GLY A 1 10.51 1.82 46.80
N SER A 2 9.74 2.39 45.85
CA SER A 2 10.16 3.05 44.59
C SER A 2 10.61 2.08 43.49
N ALA A 3 9.83 1.66 42.49
CA ALA A 3 8.98 2.37 41.50
C ALA A 3 9.77 3.32 40.57
N ARG A 4 10.10 2.81 39.36
CA ARG A 4 10.07 3.49 38.05
C ARG A 4 10.68 2.56 36.99
N GLY A 5 9.83 1.70 36.41
CA GLY A 5 10.13 1.13 35.09
C GLY A 5 9.93 2.21 34.03
N PRO A 6 10.78 2.31 33.00
CA PRO A 6 10.58 3.30 31.95
C PRO A 6 9.29 2.97 31.18
N LEU A 7 8.38 3.94 31.13
CA LEU A 7 7.24 3.96 30.22
C LEU A 7 7.78 3.81 28.79
N ALA A 8 7.50 2.69 28.14
CA ALA A 8 7.65 2.56 26.70
C ALA A 8 6.56 3.40 26.02
N SER A 9 6.97 4.52 25.43
CA SER A 9 6.18 5.32 24.50
C SER A 9 5.76 4.48 23.28
N PRO A 10 4.64 4.80 22.59
CA PRO A 10 4.08 3.98 21.51
C PRO A 10 4.86 4.05 20.17
N SER A 11 6.16 4.35 20.20
CA SER A 11 7.00 4.62 19.01
C SER A 11 7.75 3.40 18.46
N GLY A 12 7.56 2.21 19.05
CA GLY A 12 8.31 1.00 18.72
C GLY A 12 7.75 0.23 17.52
N ALA A 13 7.87 0.77 16.31
CA ALA A 13 7.51 0.03 15.08
C ALA A 13 8.36 0.44 13.85
N HIS A 14 9.63 0.84 14.02
CA HIS A 14 10.42 1.40 12.93
C HIS A 14 11.76 0.71 12.60
N GLU A 15 12.09 -0.42 13.25
CA GLU A 15 13.46 -0.94 13.24
C GLU A 15 13.76 -2.06 12.23
N SER A 16 12.83 -2.42 11.36
CA SER A 16 13.02 -3.65 10.56
C SER A 16 13.83 -3.46 9.25
N GLY A 17 14.24 -2.24 8.88
CA GLY A 17 15.18 -2.01 7.76
C GLY A 17 14.72 -2.45 6.36
N TRP A 18 13.42 -2.73 6.16
CA TRP A 18 12.89 -3.16 4.86
C TRP A 18 12.78 -1.98 3.89
N ALA A 19 13.06 -2.23 2.61
CA ALA A 19 12.89 -1.21 1.57
C ALA A 19 11.40 -1.10 1.22
N VAL A 20 10.82 0.10 1.39
CA VAL A 20 9.40 0.35 1.09
C VAL A 20 9.29 1.43 0.01
N GLY A 21 8.50 1.13 -1.02
CA GLY A 21 8.14 2.07 -2.08
C GLY A 21 6.64 2.33 -2.08
N LEU A 22 6.23 3.42 -2.75
CA LEU A 22 4.84 3.80 -2.94
C LEU A 22 4.61 4.08 -4.42
N SER A 23 3.56 3.46 -4.96
CA SER A 23 2.98 3.83 -6.26
C SER A 23 1.49 4.04 -6.04
N THR A 24 0.91 5.04 -6.69
CA THR A 24 -0.52 5.35 -6.62
C THR A 24 -1.10 5.49 -8.03
N ASN A 25 -2.36 5.12 -8.25
CA ASN A 25 -3.10 5.43 -9.48
C ASN A 25 -3.78 6.81 -9.41
N GLY A 26 -3.65 7.52 -8.28
CA GLY A 26 -4.11 8.89 -8.07
C GLY A 26 -3.08 9.93 -8.50
N ASN A 27 -3.55 11.08 -8.99
CA ASN A 27 -2.72 12.23 -9.34
C ASN A 27 -2.71 13.28 -8.22
N ALA A 28 -1.58 13.94 -8.03
CA ALA A 28 -1.51 15.19 -7.28
C ALA A 28 -1.54 16.34 -8.31
N PRO A 29 -2.47 17.32 -8.24
CA PRO A 29 -2.59 18.39 -9.24
C PRO A 29 -1.29 19.19 -9.49
N GLN A 30 -0.36 19.18 -8.54
CA GLN A 30 0.94 19.86 -8.61
C GLN A 30 2.09 19.00 -9.13
N ILE A 31 1.91 17.68 -9.24
CA ILE A 31 2.96 16.75 -9.68
C ILE A 31 2.55 16.23 -11.05
N GLY A 32 3.16 16.78 -12.11
CA GLY A 32 2.84 16.41 -13.51
C GLY A 32 3.17 14.96 -13.90
N GLN A 33 3.53 14.10 -12.96
CA GLN A 33 3.79 12.67 -13.13
C GLN A 33 3.33 11.88 -11.89
N MET A 34 3.01 10.61 -12.08
CA MET A 34 2.56 9.71 -11.02
C MET A 34 3.60 9.60 -9.90
N PRO A 35 3.25 9.87 -8.62
CA PRO A 35 4.19 9.71 -7.51
C PRO A 35 4.67 8.26 -7.44
N ARG A 36 5.97 8.07 -7.70
CA ARG A 36 6.65 6.77 -7.58
C ARG A 36 7.84 6.93 -6.65
N LEU A 37 7.68 6.48 -5.42
CA LEU A 37 8.77 6.38 -4.47
C LEU A 37 9.40 4.99 -4.63
N ARG A 38 10.62 4.93 -5.17
CA ARG A 38 11.36 3.66 -5.26
C ARG A 38 11.62 3.12 -3.86
N PRO A 39 11.62 1.78 -3.67
CA PRO A 39 11.97 1.18 -2.39
C PRO A 39 13.35 1.65 -1.91
N ARG A 40 13.40 2.28 -0.73
CA ARG A 40 14.65 2.67 -0.05
C ARG A 40 14.63 2.19 1.40
N ARG A 41 15.80 1.79 1.89
CA ARG A 41 16.03 1.44 3.30
C ARG A 41 16.51 2.70 4.02
N ALA A 42 15.59 3.54 4.47
CA ALA A 42 15.93 4.77 5.16
C ALA A 42 14.89 5.10 6.24
N PRO A 43 15.30 5.60 7.42
CA PRO A 43 14.39 5.86 8.55
C PRO A 43 13.39 6.98 8.27
N ASP A 44 13.71 7.90 7.36
CA ASP A 44 12.87 8.99 6.86
C ASP A 44 11.92 8.55 5.71
N GLN A 45 12.04 7.32 5.23
CA GLN A 45 11.23 6.84 4.10
C GLN A 45 9.73 6.81 4.44
N LEU A 46 9.35 6.48 5.68
CA LEU A 46 7.93 6.53 6.07
C LEU A 46 7.41 7.96 6.04
N THR A 47 8.17 8.92 6.56
CA THR A 47 7.80 10.34 6.52
C THR A 47 7.60 10.80 5.09
N HIS A 48 8.52 10.48 4.17
CA HIS A 48 8.37 10.80 2.75
C HIS A 48 7.14 10.13 2.12
N ILE A 49 6.83 8.88 2.48
CA ILE A 49 5.62 8.17 2.02
C ILE A 49 4.36 8.90 2.50
N LEU A 50 4.30 9.28 3.77
CA LEU A 50 3.14 9.97 4.36
C LEU A 50 2.95 11.37 3.79
N GLU A 51 4.03 12.12 3.56
CA GLU A 51 3.98 13.43 2.89
C GLU A 51 3.46 13.31 1.44
N ASN A 52 3.93 12.29 0.70
CA ASN A 52 3.42 12.04 -0.66
C ASN A 52 1.95 11.61 -0.65
N LEU A 53 1.53 10.78 0.30
CA LEU A 53 0.12 10.40 0.47
C LEU A 53 -0.76 11.59 0.82
N ALA A 54 -0.29 12.51 1.66
CA ALA A 54 -1.01 13.74 1.98
C ALA A 54 -1.18 14.68 0.78
N ALA A 55 -0.28 14.60 -0.21
CA ALA A 55 -0.32 15.41 -1.43
C ALA A 55 -1.19 14.80 -2.57
N ILE A 56 -1.56 13.52 -2.48
CA ILE A 56 -2.35 12.84 -3.51
C ILE A 56 -3.81 13.26 -3.43
N GLY A 57 -4.35 13.80 -4.53
CA GLY A 57 -5.77 14.12 -4.66
C GLY A 57 -6.61 12.90 -5.07
N PRO A 58 -7.95 12.97 -4.95
CA PRO A 58 -8.87 11.85 -5.25
C PRO A 58 -9.07 11.60 -6.76
N TYR A 59 -8.14 12.05 -7.62
CA TYR A 59 -8.29 11.99 -9.06
C TYR A 59 -7.48 10.83 -9.64
N PHE A 60 -8.16 9.83 -10.22
CA PHE A 60 -7.52 8.61 -10.73
C PHE A 60 -7.15 8.77 -12.21
N MET A 61 -5.89 8.45 -12.56
CA MET A 61 -5.42 8.52 -13.95
C MET A 61 -5.69 7.24 -14.75
N SER A 62 -5.93 6.11 -14.06
CA SER A 62 -6.25 4.81 -14.66
C SER A 62 -7.03 3.93 -13.68
N GLY A 63 -7.72 2.92 -14.21
CA GLY A 63 -8.34 1.86 -13.40
C GLY A 63 -7.29 1.10 -12.60
N LEU A 64 -7.65 0.66 -11.40
CA LEU A 64 -6.73 -0.06 -10.51
C LEU A 64 -6.21 -1.34 -11.16
N GLU A 65 -7.06 -2.02 -11.91
CA GLU A 65 -6.78 -3.23 -12.67
C GLU A 65 -5.62 -3.05 -13.67
N GLU A 66 -5.60 -1.98 -14.45
CA GLU A 66 -4.52 -1.70 -15.40
C GLU A 66 -3.25 -1.22 -14.70
N PHE A 67 -3.41 -0.38 -13.68
CA PHE A 67 -2.32 0.17 -12.90
C PHE A 67 -1.45 -0.92 -12.26
N VAL A 68 -2.10 -1.90 -11.62
CA VAL A 68 -1.42 -3.00 -10.91
C VAL A 68 -0.50 -3.81 -11.84
N PHE A 69 -0.93 -4.06 -13.08
CA PHE A 69 -0.06 -4.73 -14.07
C PHE A 69 1.09 -3.84 -14.54
N SER A 70 0.84 -2.54 -14.73
CA SER A 70 1.86 -1.61 -15.20
C SER A 70 3.02 -1.45 -14.20
N GLU A 71 2.72 -1.46 -12.90
CA GLU A 71 3.71 -1.32 -11.83
C GLU A 71 4.60 -2.56 -11.67
N GLN A 72 4.12 -3.75 -12.06
CA GLN A 72 4.90 -4.98 -11.94
C GLN A 72 6.28 -4.90 -12.61
N ARG A 73 6.40 -4.14 -13.71
CA ARG A 73 7.67 -3.97 -14.45
C ARG A 73 8.76 -3.29 -13.62
N PHE A 74 8.39 -2.60 -12.55
CA PHE A 74 9.29 -1.80 -11.73
C PHE A 74 9.52 -2.40 -10.34
N LEU A 75 8.83 -3.50 -10.01
CA LEU A 75 8.91 -4.15 -8.71
C LEU A 75 9.87 -5.36 -8.73
N PRO A 76 10.72 -5.53 -7.70
CA PRO A 76 11.49 -6.76 -7.54
C PRO A 76 10.59 -8.00 -7.50
N THR A 77 11.06 -9.12 -8.05
CA THR A 77 10.25 -10.35 -8.16
C THR A 77 9.82 -10.91 -6.80
N THR A 78 10.59 -10.66 -5.74
CA THR A 78 10.32 -11.11 -4.36
C THR A 78 9.64 -10.05 -3.50
N ALA A 79 9.33 -8.86 -4.05
CA ALA A 79 8.67 -7.80 -3.29
C ALA A 79 7.22 -8.19 -2.98
N THR A 80 6.83 -8.01 -1.71
CA THR A 80 5.42 -8.11 -1.31
C THR A 80 4.70 -6.85 -1.76
N GLN A 81 3.60 -7.02 -2.48
CA GLN A 81 2.77 -5.92 -2.95
C GLN A 81 1.64 -5.69 -1.96
N VAL A 82 1.62 -4.53 -1.32
CA VAL A 82 0.50 -4.11 -0.49
C VAL A 82 -0.41 -3.24 -1.35
N ILE A 83 -1.60 -3.73 -1.65
CA ILE A 83 -2.60 -3.05 -2.47
C ILE A 83 -3.67 -2.52 -1.53
N VAL A 84 -3.86 -1.20 -1.51
CA VAL A 84 -4.87 -0.54 -0.68
C VAL A 84 -5.93 0.04 -1.60
N THR A 85 -7.21 -0.27 -1.36
CA THR A 85 -8.32 0.22 -2.17
C THR A 85 -9.57 0.41 -1.34
N CYS A 86 -10.42 1.38 -1.69
CA CYS A 86 -11.76 1.54 -1.15
C CYS A 86 -12.86 1.05 -2.11
N ILE A 87 -12.48 0.53 -3.27
CA ILE A 87 -13.40 0.02 -4.30
C ILE A 87 -12.94 -1.38 -4.71
N MET A 88 -13.90 -2.30 -4.78
CA MET A 88 -13.65 -3.66 -5.25
C MET A 88 -14.68 -4.02 -6.32
N SER A 89 -14.21 -4.24 -7.54
CA SER A 89 -15.00 -4.71 -8.67
C SER A 89 -14.57 -6.12 -9.09
N SER A 90 -15.38 -6.80 -9.89
CA SER A 90 -15.01 -8.11 -10.44
C SER A 90 -13.76 -8.05 -11.33
N GLN A 91 -13.56 -6.94 -12.04
CA GLN A 91 -12.36 -6.72 -12.85
C GLN A 91 -11.09 -6.61 -11.99
N ILE A 92 -11.18 -5.93 -10.84
CA ILE A 92 -10.07 -5.85 -9.87
C ILE A 92 -9.79 -7.23 -9.28
N GLU A 93 -10.83 -7.97 -8.90
CA GLU A 93 -10.69 -9.34 -8.39
C GLU A 93 -9.99 -10.26 -9.40
N GLU A 94 -10.40 -10.22 -10.67
CA GLU A 94 -9.77 -10.99 -11.73
C GLU A 94 -8.30 -10.58 -11.95
N ALA A 95 -8.02 -9.27 -11.94
CA ALA A 95 -6.65 -8.75 -12.07
C ALA A 95 -5.75 -9.25 -10.92
N LEU A 96 -6.24 -9.20 -9.69
CA LEU A 96 -5.53 -9.69 -8.50
C LEU A 96 -5.31 -11.20 -8.55
N GLY A 97 -6.30 -11.97 -9.04
CA GLY A 97 -6.16 -13.41 -9.24
C GLY A 97 -5.05 -13.76 -10.23
N ARG A 98 -5.01 -13.07 -11.38
CA ARG A 98 -3.94 -13.22 -12.38
C ARG A 98 -2.58 -12.80 -11.81
N LEU A 99 -2.55 -11.71 -11.05
CA LEU A 99 -1.35 -11.22 -10.37
C LEU A 99 -0.80 -12.28 -9.42
N ARG A 100 -1.67 -12.89 -8.62
CA ARG A 100 -1.30 -13.94 -7.67
C ARG A 100 -0.80 -15.19 -8.38
N ALA A 101 -1.47 -15.60 -9.45
CA ALA A 101 -1.08 -16.75 -10.27
C ALA A 101 0.32 -16.59 -10.89
N SER A 102 0.78 -15.35 -11.10
CA SER A 102 2.16 -15.07 -11.54
C SER A 102 3.23 -15.23 -10.44
N GLY A 103 2.85 -15.72 -9.25
CA GLY A 103 3.76 -16.00 -8.14
C GLY A 103 4.07 -14.79 -7.25
N LYS A 104 3.34 -13.68 -7.40
CA LYS A 104 3.58 -12.48 -6.60
C LYS A 104 2.98 -12.63 -5.20
N PRO A 105 3.72 -12.28 -4.13
CA PRO A 105 3.15 -12.13 -2.81
C PRO A 105 2.32 -10.85 -2.75
N ILE A 106 1.04 -10.99 -2.39
CA ILE A 106 0.07 -9.90 -2.36
C ILE A 106 -0.58 -9.84 -0.98
N VAL A 107 -0.63 -8.63 -0.43
CA VAL A 107 -1.45 -8.25 0.70
C VAL A 107 -2.47 -7.23 0.22
N LEU A 108 -3.75 -7.49 0.44
CA LEU A 108 -4.85 -6.61 0.05
C LEU A 108 -5.43 -5.95 1.30
N VAL A 109 -5.60 -4.63 1.26
CA VAL A 109 -6.26 -3.85 2.30
C VAL A 109 -7.46 -3.15 1.68
N CYS A 110 -8.65 -3.58 2.07
CA CYS A 110 -9.93 -3.03 1.64
C CYS A 110 -10.44 -2.03 2.67
N LEU A 111 -10.59 -0.77 2.28
CA LEU A 111 -11.11 0.32 3.12
C LEU A 111 -12.59 0.49 2.85
N GLU A 112 -13.46 0.28 3.84
CA GLU A 112 -14.92 0.43 3.69
C GLU A 112 -15.54 -0.42 2.55
N CYS A 113 -14.81 -1.44 2.06
CA CYS A 113 -15.29 -2.37 1.05
C CYS A 113 -14.95 -3.81 1.44
N ARG A 114 -15.66 -4.76 0.84
CA ARG A 114 -15.46 -6.19 1.10
C ARG A 114 -14.25 -6.70 0.34
N ALA A 115 -13.43 -7.50 1.00
CA ALA A 115 -12.33 -8.20 0.35
C ALA A 115 -12.84 -9.42 -0.43
N PRO A 116 -12.37 -9.64 -1.68
CA PRO A 116 -12.65 -10.86 -2.41
C PRO A 116 -11.87 -12.03 -1.80
N ASN A 117 -12.38 -13.25 -1.97
CA ASN A 117 -11.68 -14.45 -1.53
C ASN A 117 -10.80 -14.99 -2.67
N ILE A 118 -9.54 -14.55 -2.69
CA ILE A 118 -8.56 -14.97 -3.71
C ILE A 118 -7.52 -15.88 -3.05
N GLU A 119 -7.35 -17.08 -3.58
CA GLU A 119 -6.43 -18.08 -3.03
C GLU A 119 -4.99 -17.54 -2.97
N GLY A 120 -4.38 -17.61 -1.77
CA GLY A 120 -3.01 -17.17 -1.55
C GLY A 120 -2.81 -15.65 -1.50
N VAL A 121 -3.89 -14.86 -1.48
CA VAL A 121 -3.86 -13.43 -1.16
C VAL A 121 -4.22 -13.26 0.31
N LEU A 122 -3.38 -12.55 1.07
CA LEU A 122 -3.72 -12.16 2.45
C LEU A 122 -4.54 -10.88 2.39
N ALA A 123 -5.80 -10.92 2.83
CA ALA A 123 -6.70 -9.78 2.76
C ALA A 123 -7.13 -9.28 4.15
N PHE A 124 -7.20 -7.96 4.28
CA PHE A 124 -7.70 -7.25 5.46
C PHE A 124 -8.82 -6.31 5.05
N GLU A 125 -9.94 -6.38 5.76
CA GLU A 125 -11.01 -5.38 5.68
C GLU A 125 -10.83 -4.39 6.83
N MET A 126 -10.82 -3.10 6.52
CA MET A 126 -10.63 -2.04 7.50
C MET A 126 -11.75 -1.02 7.38
N LYS A 127 -12.33 -0.68 8.55
CA LYS A 127 -13.25 0.44 8.67
C LYS A 127 -12.46 1.70 9.01
N VAL A 128 -12.73 2.78 8.31
CA VAL A 128 -12.21 4.10 8.59
C VAL A 128 -13.06 4.70 9.72
N PRO A 129 -12.45 5.07 10.86
CA PRO A 129 -13.17 5.74 11.93
C PRO A 129 -13.88 6.99 11.39
N LYS A 130 -15.17 7.14 11.71
CA LYS A 130 -15.89 8.39 11.45
C LYS A 130 -15.51 9.38 12.55
N GLU A 131 -15.08 10.57 12.15
CA GLU A 131 -14.83 11.71 13.06
C GLU A 131 -16.10 12.19 13.76
#